data_AF-A0A8J4GWB7-F1
#
_entry.id   AF-A0A8J4GWB7-F1
#
_cell.length_a   1.000
_cell.length_b   1.000
_cell.length_c   1.000
_cell.angle_alpha   90.00
_cell.angle_beta   90.00
_cell.angle_gamma   90.00
#
_symmetry.space_group_name_H-M   'P 1'
#
loop_
_entity.id
_entity.type
_entity.pdbx_description
1 polymer ?
#
loop_
_entity_poly.entity_id
_entity_poly.type
_entity_poly.pdbx_seq_one_letter_code
_entity_poly.pdbx_strand_id
1 'polypeptide(L)'
;MGYQYFSNEYTLHEGFDDPENVGICPQFFNVIIIRHPHKRLLSHLKFVVMQMKWDYRDNDLFNRTYWSTDSRFWDEFGPVLVDNYMLRGMLGEKVYHAPIGSLGAPEVARACAILQQYDLVIDLEDGHDVVDQIMELGVGWPHTLREIHDKDSVKAAQRLNLTYEPYIPQDLDYLYDRQAPDMEWYNSKPCFPFSIFAASGDTW
;
A
#
# COMPACT_ATOMS: atom_id res chain seq x y z
N MET A 1 15.45 -9.22 -18.28
CA MET A 1 15.84 -7.81 -18.53
C MET A 1 15.06 -6.99 -17.51
N GLY A 2 15.76 -6.45 -16.50
CA GLY A 2 15.15 -5.78 -15.37
C GLY A 2 15.20 -4.27 -15.51
N TYR A 3 14.03 -3.65 -15.54
CA TYR A 3 13.85 -2.30 -15.03
C TYR A 3 13.25 -2.47 -13.64
N GLN A 4 14.07 -2.52 -12.60
CA GLN A 4 13.58 -2.52 -11.21
C GLN A 4 13.27 -1.06 -10.84
N TYR A 5 12.00 -0.71 -10.76
CA TYR A 5 11.49 0.58 -10.25
C TYR A 5 11.87 0.87 -8.78
N PHE A 6 12.64 0.01 -8.13
CA PHE A 6 12.79 -0.02 -6.69
C PHE A 6 14.17 0.48 -6.26
N SER A 7 14.24 1.74 -5.82
CA SER A 7 15.39 2.23 -5.06
C SER A 7 15.03 3.09 -3.85
N ASN A 8 13.74 3.29 -3.52
CA ASN A 8 13.34 4.13 -2.38
C ASN A 8 12.16 3.55 -1.56
N GLU A 9 11.87 2.25 -1.70
CA GLU A 9 10.83 1.64 -0.86
C GLU A 9 11.46 1.19 0.46
N TYR A 10 10.84 1.61 1.55
CA TYR A 10 11.29 1.30 2.91
C TYR A 10 10.44 0.17 3.46
N THR A 11 11.06 -0.94 3.84
CA THR A 11 10.44 -1.95 4.69
C THR A 11 10.57 -1.56 6.16
N LEU A 12 9.90 -2.29 7.06
CA LEU A 12 10.30 -2.24 8.46
C LEU A 12 11.78 -2.57 8.62
N HIS A 13 12.42 -1.92 9.60
CA HIS A 13 13.85 -2.05 9.88
C HIS A 13 14.21 -3.49 10.25
N GLU A 14 15.46 -3.87 10.02
CA GLU A 14 15.99 -5.24 10.13
C GLU A 14 15.39 -6.20 9.08
N GLY A 15 15.50 -7.51 9.33
CA GLY A 15 14.97 -8.52 8.41
C GLY A 15 15.84 -8.81 7.18
N PHE A 16 17.09 -8.34 7.16
CA PHE A 16 18.03 -8.59 6.05
C PHE A 16 18.39 -10.07 5.93
N ASP A 17 18.81 -10.70 7.04
CA ASP A 17 19.25 -12.09 7.08
C ASP A 17 18.13 -13.06 7.50
N ASP A 18 17.32 -12.63 8.47
CA ASP A 18 16.24 -13.42 9.07
C ASP A 18 15.02 -12.52 9.28
N PRO A 19 13.85 -12.82 8.68
CA PRO A 19 12.69 -11.99 8.88
C PRO A 19 12.10 -12.12 10.30
N GLU A 20 12.64 -12.99 11.18
CA GLU A 20 12.28 -13.03 12.60
C GLU A 20 12.86 -11.86 13.38
N ASN A 21 13.90 -11.21 12.85
CA ASN A 21 14.49 -10.03 13.45
C ASN A 21 13.71 -8.73 13.13
N VAL A 22 12.67 -8.82 12.30
CA VAL A 22 11.84 -7.67 11.95
C VAL A 22 11.00 -7.27 13.15
N GLY A 23 11.03 -5.99 13.47
CA GLY A 23 10.25 -5.44 14.56
C GLY A 23 10.13 -3.93 14.48
N ILE A 24 9.26 -3.39 15.33
CA ILE A 24 9.18 -1.95 15.55
C ILE A 24 10.24 -1.52 16.57
N CYS A 25 10.60 -0.24 16.55
CA CYS A 25 11.52 0.29 17.55
C CYS A 25 10.72 0.75 18.79
N PRO A 26 10.90 0.10 19.96
CA PRO A 26 10.07 0.34 21.14
C PRO A 26 10.31 1.72 21.79
N GLN A 27 11.36 2.43 21.38
CA GLN A 27 11.66 3.79 21.84
C GLN A 27 10.82 4.87 21.13
N PHE A 28 10.14 4.52 20.04
CA PHE A 28 9.28 5.45 19.29
C PHE A 28 7.81 5.15 19.51
N PHE A 29 6.97 6.14 19.24
CA PHE A 29 5.54 5.95 19.02
C PHE A 29 5.34 5.52 17.56
N ASN A 30 4.95 4.28 17.35
CA ASN A 30 4.89 3.64 16.05
C ASN A 30 3.45 3.70 15.51
N VAL A 31 3.30 4.33 14.34
CA VAL A 31 2.02 4.47 13.65
C VAL A 31 2.12 3.78 12.29
N ILE A 32 1.07 3.04 11.92
CA ILE A 32 0.91 2.50 10.57
C ILE A 32 -0.45 2.90 10.01
N ILE A 33 -0.46 3.24 8.73
CA ILE A 33 -1.67 3.50 7.95
C ILE A 33 -1.84 2.31 7.00
N ILE A 34 -2.99 1.65 7.10
CA ILE A 34 -3.36 0.50 6.28
C ILE A 34 -4.53 0.87 5.36
N ARG A 35 -4.74 0.06 4.32
CA ARG A 35 -5.80 0.26 3.35
C ARG A 35 -6.23 -1.07 2.76
N HIS A 36 -7.49 -1.17 2.34
CA HIS A 36 -7.98 -2.32 1.60
C HIS A 36 -7.03 -2.70 0.45
N PRO A 37 -6.51 -3.95 0.39
CA PRO A 37 -5.45 -4.36 -0.54
C PRO A 37 -5.73 -4.05 -2.02
N HIS A 38 -6.96 -4.28 -2.48
CA HIS A 38 -7.35 -3.98 -3.87
C HIS A 38 -7.37 -2.48 -4.17
N LYS A 39 -7.91 -1.66 -3.26
CA LYS A 39 -7.93 -0.19 -3.41
C LYS A 39 -6.50 0.36 -3.38
N ARG A 40 -5.64 -0.19 -2.51
CA ARG A 40 -4.20 0.11 -2.47
C ARG A 40 -3.53 -0.24 -3.79
N LEU A 41 -3.76 -1.44 -4.35
CA LEU A 41 -3.20 -1.87 -5.63
C LEU A 41 -3.56 -0.90 -6.74
N LEU A 42 -4.87 -0.67 -6.96
CA LEU A 42 -5.33 0.22 -8.02
C LEU A 42 -4.78 1.64 -7.85
N SER A 43 -4.77 2.15 -6.61
CA SER A 43 -4.19 3.46 -6.30
C SER A 43 -2.69 3.51 -6.60
N HIS A 44 -1.96 2.42 -6.34
CA HIS A 44 -0.52 2.35 -6.58
C HIS A 44 -0.22 2.31 -8.08
N LEU A 45 -0.96 1.51 -8.87
CA LEU A 45 -0.85 1.49 -10.33
C LEU A 45 -1.09 2.88 -10.92
N LYS A 46 -2.15 3.58 -10.47
CA LYS A 46 -2.43 4.97 -10.88
C LYS A 46 -1.27 5.91 -10.52
N PHE A 47 -0.70 5.76 -9.32
CA PHE A 47 0.44 6.56 -8.90
C PHE A 47 1.66 6.34 -9.79
N VAL A 48 2.00 5.09 -10.12
CA VAL A 48 3.13 4.75 -11.00
C VAL A 48 2.91 5.33 -12.40
N VAL A 49 1.72 5.14 -12.99
CA VAL A 49 1.40 5.73 -14.31
C VAL A 49 1.56 7.25 -14.28
N MET A 50 1.06 7.91 -13.23
CA MET A 50 1.18 9.36 -13.07
C MET A 50 2.64 9.80 -12.94
N GLN A 51 3.43 9.12 -12.11
CA GLN A 51 4.85 9.41 -11.92
C GLN A 51 5.64 9.20 -13.21
N MET A 52 5.37 8.13 -13.94
CA MET A 52 6.02 7.84 -15.22
C MET A 52 5.66 8.89 -16.27
N LYS A 53 4.41 9.33 -16.35
CA LYS A 53 4.03 10.41 -17.25
C LYS A 53 4.77 11.71 -16.94
N TRP A 54 4.95 12.01 -15.65
CA TRP A 54 5.74 13.16 -15.21
C TRP A 54 7.22 13.03 -15.60
N ASP A 55 7.81 11.86 -15.40
CA ASP A 55 9.26 11.63 -15.55
C ASP A 55 9.70 11.47 -17.00
N TYR A 56 8.91 10.81 -17.85
CA TYR A 56 9.31 10.53 -19.23
C TYR A 56 9.51 11.81 -20.04
N ARG A 57 8.81 12.91 -19.71
CA ARG A 57 8.77 14.23 -20.39
C ARG A 57 8.37 14.19 -21.88
N ASP A 58 8.70 13.10 -22.57
CA ASP A 58 8.29 12.68 -23.90
C ASP A 58 7.04 11.79 -23.80
N ASN A 59 5.92 12.33 -24.29
CA ASN A 59 4.64 11.63 -24.29
C ASN A 59 4.62 10.40 -25.20
N ASP A 60 5.44 10.35 -26.26
CA ASP A 60 5.43 9.23 -27.20
C ASP A 60 6.00 7.97 -26.55
N LEU A 61 7.11 8.10 -25.82
CA LEU A 61 7.72 6.98 -25.12
C LEU A 61 6.85 6.48 -23.95
N PHE A 62 6.22 7.41 -23.21
CA PHE A 62 5.24 7.06 -22.18
C PHE A 62 4.07 6.26 -22.78
N ASN A 63 3.46 6.75 -23.85
CA ASN A 63 2.34 6.08 -24.50
C ASN A 63 2.74 4.70 -25.05
N ARG A 64 3.91 4.58 -25.68
CA ARG A 64 4.38 3.28 -26.19
C ARG A 64 4.58 2.23 -25.08
N THR A 65 4.93 2.67 -23.88
CA THR A 65 5.23 1.77 -22.75
C THR A 65 3.96 1.38 -21.99
N TYR A 66 3.09 2.34 -21.66
CA TYR A 66 1.99 2.14 -20.71
C TYR A 66 0.61 2.02 -21.35
N TRP A 67 0.46 2.35 -22.64
CA TRP A 67 -0.85 2.30 -23.29
C TRP A 67 -1.34 0.85 -23.46
N SER A 68 -2.58 0.60 -23.05
CA SER A 68 -3.28 -0.67 -23.18
C SER A 68 -2.50 -1.85 -22.59
N THR A 69 -1.84 -1.63 -21.44
CA THR A 69 -1.14 -2.68 -20.70
C THR A 69 -2.10 -3.73 -20.14
N ASP A 70 -1.60 -4.94 -19.92
CA ASP A 70 -2.30 -6.03 -19.24
C ASP A 70 -1.61 -6.33 -17.90
N SER A 71 -2.19 -7.23 -17.11
CA SER A 71 -1.65 -7.57 -15.80
C SER A 71 -0.27 -8.23 -15.88
N ARG A 72 0.01 -8.94 -16.98
CA ARG A 72 1.32 -9.54 -17.22
C ARG A 72 2.41 -8.48 -17.38
N PHE A 73 2.13 -7.39 -18.07
CA PHE A 73 3.06 -6.25 -18.14
C PHE A 73 3.45 -5.79 -16.73
N TRP A 74 2.49 -5.66 -15.82
CA TRP A 74 2.75 -5.21 -14.45
C TRP A 74 3.53 -6.23 -13.61
N ASP A 75 3.30 -7.53 -13.84
CA ASP A 75 4.11 -8.61 -13.27
C ASP A 75 5.59 -8.52 -13.71
N GLU A 76 5.84 -8.18 -14.97
CA GLU A 76 7.20 -8.05 -15.50
C GLU A 76 7.84 -6.70 -15.12
N PHE A 77 7.05 -5.63 -15.09
CA PHE A 77 7.51 -4.26 -14.82
C PHE A 77 7.85 -4.03 -13.35
N GLY A 78 6.99 -4.47 -12.45
CA GLY A 78 7.11 -4.19 -11.02
C GLY A 78 6.43 -5.27 -10.19
N PRO A 79 6.97 -6.50 -10.18
CA PRO A 79 6.28 -7.65 -9.59
C PRO A 79 5.95 -7.45 -8.11
N VAL A 80 6.82 -6.77 -7.35
CA VAL A 80 6.61 -6.46 -5.93
C VAL A 80 5.48 -5.44 -5.73
N LEU A 81 5.22 -4.53 -6.69
CA LEU A 81 4.13 -3.55 -6.62
C LEU A 81 2.76 -4.24 -6.60
N VAL A 82 2.67 -5.38 -7.29
CA VAL A 82 1.44 -6.09 -7.58
C VAL A 82 1.32 -7.43 -6.84
N ASP A 83 2.22 -7.74 -5.91
CA ASP A 83 2.22 -9.01 -5.20
C ASP A 83 2.31 -8.80 -3.68
N ASN A 84 1.16 -8.66 -3.02
CA ASN A 84 1.06 -8.58 -1.55
C ASN A 84 1.98 -7.52 -0.93
N TYR A 85 1.90 -6.33 -1.51
CA TYR A 85 2.79 -5.20 -1.21
C TYR A 85 2.82 -4.84 0.28
N MET A 86 1.68 -4.91 0.98
CA MET A 86 1.63 -4.51 2.38
C MET A 86 2.38 -5.49 3.28
N LEU A 87 2.17 -6.80 3.08
CA LEU A 87 2.95 -7.83 3.76
C LEU A 87 4.43 -7.73 3.42
N ARG A 88 4.79 -7.53 2.14
CA ARG A 88 6.18 -7.35 1.72
C ARG A 88 6.86 -6.18 2.43
N GLY A 89 6.20 -5.03 2.49
CA GLY A 89 6.73 -3.84 3.18
C GLY A 89 6.86 -4.04 4.69
N MET A 90 5.88 -4.70 5.31
CA MET A 90 5.86 -4.87 6.77
C MET A 90 6.80 -5.96 7.27
N LEU A 91 7.08 -7.00 6.47
CA LEU A 91 7.84 -8.17 6.92
C LEU A 91 9.35 -8.08 6.64
N GLY A 92 9.85 -6.86 6.41
CA GLY A 92 11.27 -6.58 6.25
C GLY A 92 11.86 -7.01 4.90
N GLU A 93 13.14 -6.70 4.72
CA GLU A 93 13.82 -6.75 3.42
C GLU A 93 13.83 -8.15 2.77
N LYS A 94 14.01 -9.21 3.56
CA LYS A 94 14.05 -10.58 3.04
C LYS A 94 12.69 -11.05 2.52
N VAL A 95 11.60 -10.68 3.18
CA VAL A 95 10.25 -11.03 2.70
C VAL A 95 9.84 -10.13 1.55
N TYR A 96 10.25 -8.86 1.58
CA TYR A 96 10.06 -7.94 0.47
C TYR A 96 10.63 -8.50 -0.85
N HIS A 97 11.81 -9.13 -0.79
CA HIS A 97 12.47 -9.80 -1.92
C HIS A 97 12.11 -11.28 -2.10
N ALA A 98 11.18 -11.84 -1.32
CA ALA A 98 10.78 -13.23 -1.47
C ALA A 98 10.21 -13.49 -2.88
N PRO A 99 10.27 -14.73 -3.38
CA PRO A 99 9.71 -15.06 -4.68
C PRO A 99 8.25 -14.61 -4.82
N ILE A 100 7.88 -14.21 -6.03
CA ILE A 100 6.53 -13.72 -6.32
C ILE A 100 5.53 -14.85 -6.13
N GLY A 101 4.43 -14.57 -5.41
CA GLY A 101 3.43 -15.56 -5.04
C GLY A 101 3.83 -16.53 -3.92
N SER A 102 4.97 -16.31 -3.25
CA SER A 102 5.42 -17.21 -2.17
C SER A 102 4.86 -16.89 -0.79
N LEU A 103 4.22 -15.73 -0.59
CA LEU A 103 3.69 -15.35 0.73
C LEU A 103 2.43 -16.17 1.04
N GLY A 104 2.32 -16.67 2.26
CA GLY A 104 1.17 -17.45 2.70
C GLY A 104 0.86 -17.27 4.18
N ALA A 105 0.21 -18.29 4.76
CA ALA A 105 -0.23 -18.27 6.16
C ALA A 105 0.88 -17.93 7.19
N PRO A 106 2.14 -18.42 7.06
CA PRO A 106 3.20 -18.05 8.00
C PRO A 106 3.50 -16.55 8.00
N GLU A 107 3.55 -15.93 6.82
CA GLU A 107 3.78 -14.50 6.66
C GLU A 107 2.59 -13.69 7.18
N VAL A 108 1.36 -14.11 6.90
CA VAL A 108 0.14 -13.49 7.44
C VAL A 108 0.15 -13.51 8.98
N ALA A 109 0.48 -14.65 9.60
CA ALA A 109 0.53 -14.77 11.05
C ALA A 109 1.61 -13.85 11.66
N ARG A 110 2.79 -13.79 11.03
CA ARG A 110 3.89 -12.90 11.46
C ARG A 110 3.52 -11.42 11.34
N ALA A 111 2.88 -11.06 10.23
CA ALA A 111 2.38 -9.73 9.97
C ALA A 111 1.36 -9.28 11.02
N CYS A 112 0.52 -10.20 11.49
CA CYS A 112 -0.38 -9.93 12.61
C CYS A 112 0.35 -9.71 13.93
N ALA A 113 1.38 -10.50 14.21
CA ALA A 113 2.21 -10.30 15.40
C ALA A 113 2.97 -8.97 15.38
N ILE A 114 3.40 -8.49 14.20
CA ILE A 114 4.01 -7.17 14.03
C ILE A 114 2.97 -6.06 14.18
N LEU A 115 1.79 -6.21 13.57
CA LEU A 115 0.73 -5.21 13.64
C LEU A 115 0.29 -4.94 15.09
N GLN A 116 0.24 -5.98 15.92
CA GLN A 116 -0.08 -5.86 17.35
C GLN A 116 0.95 -5.09 18.17
N GLN A 117 2.15 -4.87 17.64
CA GLN A 117 3.18 -4.09 18.33
C GLN A 117 3.01 -2.59 18.09
N TYR A 118 2.34 -2.17 17.01
CA TYR A 118 2.13 -0.75 16.71
C TYR A 118 1.26 -0.08 17.79
N ASP A 119 1.64 1.13 18.18
CA ASP A 119 0.90 1.93 19.14
C ASP A 119 -0.41 2.46 18.54
N LEU A 120 -0.42 2.70 17.22
CA LEU A 120 -1.61 3.11 16.49
C LEU A 120 -1.66 2.52 15.08
N VAL A 121 -2.81 1.93 14.76
CA VAL A 121 -3.15 1.43 13.42
C VAL A 121 -4.33 2.24 12.89
N ILE A 122 -4.15 2.86 11.73
CA ILE A 122 -5.18 3.68 11.08
C ILE A 122 -5.62 2.99 9.80
N ASP A 123 -6.90 2.64 9.69
CA ASP A 123 -7.46 2.17 8.42
C ASP A 123 -8.03 3.34 7.61
N LEU A 124 -7.59 3.48 6.37
CA LEU A 124 -8.10 4.50 5.46
C LEU A 124 -9.56 4.26 5.04
N GLU A 125 -10.09 3.06 5.27
CA GLU A 125 -11.49 2.74 4.98
C GLU A 125 -12.45 3.13 6.11
N ASP A 126 -11.96 3.46 7.32
CA ASP A 126 -12.79 3.89 8.47
C ASP A 126 -13.39 5.30 8.29
N GLY A 127 -12.95 6.02 7.26
CA GLY A 127 -13.44 7.35 6.93
C GLY A 127 -12.69 8.48 7.63
N HIS A 128 -12.68 9.65 7.01
CA HIS A 128 -11.84 10.77 7.44
C HIS A 128 -12.16 11.27 8.84
N ASP A 129 -13.43 11.27 9.25
CA ASP A 129 -13.83 11.76 10.57
C ASP A 129 -13.28 10.89 11.71
N VAL A 130 -13.21 9.57 11.51
CA VAL A 130 -12.65 8.62 12.49
C VAL A 130 -11.14 8.83 12.61
N VAL A 131 -10.45 8.96 11.47
CA VAL A 131 -9.01 9.22 11.44
C VAL A 131 -8.67 10.55 12.11
N ASP A 132 -9.42 11.60 11.80
CA ASP A 132 -9.25 12.93 12.38
C ASP A 132 -9.42 12.88 13.92
N GLN A 133 -10.47 12.22 14.41
CA GLN A 133 -10.69 12.03 15.85
C GLN A 133 -9.59 11.23 16.54
N ILE A 134 -9.10 10.16 15.92
CA ILE A 134 -8.00 9.35 16.45
C ILE A 134 -6.72 10.20 16.56
N MET A 135 -6.42 11.03 15.56
CA MET A 135 -5.24 11.89 15.59
C MET A 135 -5.33 12.99 16.66
N GLU A 136 -6.47 13.68 16.74
CA GLU A 136 -6.68 14.78 17.68
C GLU A 136 -6.80 14.28 19.12
N LEU A 137 -7.67 13.28 19.36
CA LEU A 137 -8.01 12.83 20.71
C LEU A 137 -7.09 11.71 21.19
N GLY A 138 -6.66 10.81 20.29
CA GLY A 138 -5.83 9.66 20.62
C GLY A 138 -4.35 10.03 20.76
N VAL A 139 -3.82 10.79 19.79
CA VAL A 139 -2.39 11.15 19.75
C VAL A 139 -2.12 12.58 20.24
N GLY A 140 -3.15 13.42 20.33
CA GLY A 140 -3.00 14.82 20.77
C GLY A 140 -2.39 15.73 19.70
N TRP A 141 -2.46 15.34 18.42
CA TRP A 141 -1.93 16.16 17.33
C TRP A 141 -2.92 17.28 16.98
N PRO A 142 -2.47 18.55 16.91
CA PRO A 142 -3.35 19.70 16.72
C PRO A 142 -3.84 19.86 15.28
N HIS A 143 -3.28 19.10 14.35
CA HIS A 143 -3.60 19.12 12.93
C HIS A 143 -3.69 17.70 12.40
N THR A 144 -4.69 17.46 11.54
CA THR A 144 -4.89 16.14 10.93
C THR A 144 -4.21 16.06 9.56
N LEU A 145 -4.03 14.84 9.05
CA LEU A 145 -3.46 14.63 7.71
C LEU A 145 -4.26 15.31 6.60
N ARG A 146 -5.57 15.53 6.82
CA ARG A 146 -6.44 16.21 5.86
C ARG A 146 -6.13 17.70 5.77
N GLU A 147 -5.83 18.34 6.90
CA GLU A 147 -5.51 19.77 6.95
C GLU A 147 -4.19 20.09 6.25
N ILE A 148 -3.24 19.15 6.27
CA ILE A 148 -1.89 19.30 5.70
C ILE A 148 -1.79 18.62 4.31
N HIS A 149 -2.91 18.32 3.66
CA HIS A 149 -2.94 17.58 2.40
C HIS A 149 -2.37 18.38 1.21
N ASP A 150 -1.06 18.26 0.97
CA ASP A 150 -0.35 18.95 -0.12
C ASP A 150 -0.36 18.17 -1.45
N LYS A 151 -0.51 16.83 -1.40
CA LYS A 151 -0.40 15.95 -2.57
C LYS A 151 -1.75 15.41 -3.04
N ASP A 152 -2.47 16.23 -3.78
CA ASP A 152 -3.73 15.88 -4.42
C ASP A 152 -3.49 15.19 -5.78
N SER A 153 -3.77 13.88 -5.85
CA SER A 153 -3.60 13.06 -7.05
C SER A 153 -4.53 13.48 -8.19
N VAL A 154 -5.71 14.04 -7.90
CA VAL A 154 -6.65 14.54 -8.91
C VAL A 154 -6.07 15.78 -9.57
N LYS A 155 -5.57 16.73 -8.77
CA LYS A 155 -4.90 17.93 -9.32
C LYS A 155 -3.64 17.57 -10.11
N ALA A 156 -2.86 16.60 -9.64
CA ALA A 156 -1.67 16.13 -10.36
C ALA A 156 -2.04 15.48 -11.72
N ALA A 157 -3.05 14.61 -11.75
CA ALA A 157 -3.53 14.00 -12.99
C ALA A 157 -4.07 15.04 -13.98
N GLN A 158 -4.81 16.04 -13.50
CA GLN A 158 -5.30 17.15 -14.32
C GLN A 158 -4.16 17.96 -14.95
N ARG A 159 -3.11 18.28 -14.17
CA ARG A 159 -1.92 18.99 -14.68
C ARG A 159 -1.21 18.21 -15.78
N LEU A 160 -1.25 16.88 -15.71
CA LEU A 160 -0.64 15.98 -16.69
C LEU A 160 -1.58 15.63 -17.86
N ASN A 161 -2.81 16.16 -17.90
CA ASN A 161 -3.85 15.72 -18.84
C ASN A 161 -3.93 14.17 -18.92
N LEU A 162 -3.99 13.53 -17.75
CA LEU A 162 -3.94 12.08 -17.60
C LEU A 162 -5.34 11.56 -17.26
N THR A 163 -5.88 10.73 -18.15
CA THR A 163 -6.95 9.77 -17.85
C THR A 163 -6.31 8.42 -17.60
N TYR A 164 -6.75 7.67 -16.59
CA TYR A 164 -6.07 6.43 -16.18
C TYR A 164 -6.52 5.22 -16.97
N GLU A 165 -7.75 5.24 -17.47
CA GLU A 165 -8.43 4.14 -18.15
C GLU A 165 -7.60 3.46 -19.24
N PRO A 166 -6.84 4.18 -20.11
CA PRO A 166 -6.04 3.51 -21.13
C PRO A 166 -4.68 2.99 -20.64
N TYR A 167 -4.27 3.27 -19.41
CA TYR A 167 -2.94 2.91 -18.87
C TYR A 167 -2.98 1.93 -17.68
N ILE A 168 -4.17 1.63 -17.18
CA ILE A 168 -4.41 0.64 -16.13
C ILE A 168 -4.83 -0.67 -16.81
N PRO A 169 -4.41 -1.84 -16.27
CA PRO A 169 -4.71 -3.12 -16.90
C PRO A 169 -6.22 -3.37 -16.96
N GLN A 170 -6.70 -3.91 -18.07
CA GLN A 170 -8.12 -4.23 -18.25
C GLN A 170 -8.53 -5.52 -17.53
N ASP A 171 -7.57 -6.40 -17.26
CA ASP A 171 -7.71 -7.70 -16.63
C ASP A 171 -7.33 -7.69 -15.14
N LEU A 172 -7.66 -6.60 -14.43
CA LEU A 172 -7.31 -6.35 -13.03
C LEU A 172 -7.65 -7.49 -12.06
N ASP A 173 -8.69 -8.27 -12.37
CA ASP A 173 -9.13 -9.39 -11.53
C ASP A 173 -7.99 -10.38 -11.26
N TYR A 174 -7.12 -10.62 -12.25
CA TYR A 174 -5.94 -11.47 -12.06
C TYR A 174 -4.99 -10.94 -10.98
N LEU A 175 -4.75 -9.62 -10.94
CA LEU A 175 -3.92 -9.02 -9.89
C LEU A 175 -4.64 -8.96 -8.54
N TYR A 176 -5.96 -8.78 -8.54
CA TYR A 176 -6.76 -8.79 -7.31
C TYR A 176 -6.79 -10.16 -6.63
N ASP A 177 -6.93 -11.24 -7.40
CA ASP A 177 -6.89 -12.62 -6.88
C ASP A 177 -5.56 -12.92 -6.19
N ARG A 178 -4.46 -12.34 -6.70
CA ARG A 178 -3.12 -12.51 -6.13
C ARG A 178 -2.86 -11.74 -4.84
N GLN A 179 -3.75 -10.81 -4.46
CA GLN A 179 -3.67 -10.13 -3.16
C GLN A 179 -4.24 -10.97 -2.02
N ALA A 180 -4.52 -12.26 -2.23
CA ALA A 180 -5.15 -13.11 -1.23
C ALA A 180 -4.45 -13.08 0.16
N PRO A 181 -3.11 -13.17 0.29
CA PRO A 181 -2.44 -12.99 1.57
C PRO A 181 -2.66 -11.61 2.22
N ASP A 182 -2.50 -10.50 1.47
CA ASP A 182 -2.79 -9.15 1.99
C ASP A 182 -4.26 -9.02 2.42
N MET A 183 -5.19 -9.65 1.68
CA MET A 183 -6.62 -9.69 1.99
C MET A 183 -6.92 -10.50 3.24
N GLU A 184 -6.28 -11.65 3.41
CA GLU A 184 -6.41 -12.46 4.62
C GLU A 184 -5.93 -11.67 5.83
N TRP A 185 -4.74 -11.07 5.74
CA TRP A 185 -4.18 -10.22 6.80
C TRP A 185 -5.09 -9.04 7.15
N TYR A 186 -5.53 -8.28 6.14
CA TYR A 186 -6.39 -7.10 6.34
C TYR A 186 -7.73 -7.45 6.99
N ASN A 187 -8.33 -8.59 6.64
CA ASN A 187 -9.61 -9.03 7.22
C ASN A 187 -9.47 -9.77 8.57
N SER A 188 -8.24 -10.08 8.98
CA SER A 188 -8.00 -10.92 10.16
C SER A 188 -8.19 -10.11 11.45
N LYS A 189 -9.37 -10.27 12.05
CA LYS A 189 -9.72 -9.68 13.37
C LYS A 189 -8.70 -9.95 14.49
N PRO A 190 -8.04 -11.13 14.58
CA PRO A 190 -6.97 -11.35 15.57
C PRO A 190 -5.84 -10.33 15.53
N CYS A 191 -5.62 -9.65 14.40
CA CYS A 191 -4.54 -8.68 14.20
C CYS A 191 -4.91 -7.29 14.76
N PHE A 192 -6.18 -7.09 15.16
CA PHE A 192 -6.72 -5.85 15.69
C PHE A 192 -7.42 -6.03 17.05
N PRO A 193 -6.72 -6.44 18.12
CA PRO A 193 -7.35 -6.57 19.43
C PRO A 193 -7.83 -5.23 20.02
N PHE A 194 -7.37 -4.09 19.48
CA PHE A 194 -7.69 -2.73 19.95
C PHE A 194 -8.23 -1.81 18.84
N SER A 195 -8.99 -2.33 17.87
CA SER A 195 -9.78 -1.44 17.01
C SER A 195 -10.75 -0.63 17.87
N ILE A 196 -10.52 0.69 17.95
CA ILE A 196 -11.57 1.63 18.30
C ILE A 196 -12.53 1.64 17.11
N PHE A 197 -13.45 0.69 17.06
CA PHE A 197 -14.55 0.72 16.10
C PHE A 197 -15.44 1.91 16.48
N ALA A 198 -15.27 3.03 15.79
CA ALA A 198 -16.35 3.99 15.70
C ALA A 198 -17.46 3.29 14.88
N ALA A 199 -18.52 2.87 15.57
CA ALA A 199 -19.71 2.34 14.92
C ALA A 199 -20.32 3.45 14.06
N SER A 200 -19.95 3.53 12.78
CA SER A 200 -20.70 4.33 11.81
C SER A 200 -21.97 3.54 11.49
N GLY A 201 -23.08 4.04 12.02
CA GLY A 201 -24.40 3.60 11.61
C GLY A 201 -24.60 3.88 10.13
N ASP A 202 -25.21 2.91 9.45
CA ASP A 202 -25.67 2.98 8.08
C ASP A 202 -26.31 4.34 7.75
N THR A 203 -25.92 4.94 6.62
CA THR A 203 -26.85 5.53 5.65
C THR A 203 -26.13 5.79 4.31
N TRP A 204 -26.57 5.02 3.31
CA TRP A 204 -26.50 5.13 1.85
C TRP A 204 -25.78 6.32 1.20
#